data_AF-A0A960MI06-F1
#
_entry.id   AF-A0A960MI06-F1
#
_cell.length_a   1.000
_cell.length_b   1.000
_cell.length_c   1.000
_cell.angle_alpha   90.00
_cell.angle_beta   90.00
_cell.angle_gamma   90.00
#
_symmetry.space_group_name_H-M   'P 1'
#
loop_
_entity.id
_entity.type
_entity.pdbx_description
1 polymer ?
#
loop_
_entity_poly.entity_id
_entity_poly.type
_entity_poly.pdbx_seq_one_letter_code
_entity_poly.pdbx_strand_id
1 'polypeptide(L)'
;IGLSSWTEGLKDILVIRADFPDLTGEPVTPTGATMNAAFLTNKISNEVGPFYDEASYGKTALSLSAANVTPVLRMPTAAQTYAANDSLTQLRIDALAAAETAGYDTGSYDRIYLVFTHIGPSRYSNSQFTWAGVGLIGGSFMWINGYFDLRVAGHEMGHTYGLRHANLWQIPGGSSNPVDLGGSSTEYGDWFDMMGDGPSSASTQPDYFNPWFMNRLDWMANQSIQTVTTGGTYRLFRYDHRNANQSNTLALKIARDGTRDYWIGYRRKYFGHSTHSDAGNAAYLIWGYQTNEVSNLIDVDTPGTNQLDACLNVGNTFHDNAAGIHVTTTASGGSGTDQWLDVTVAFDSRIQFSSTSVDVDEQSGNATVTLIRTGDTTSLVNVSYATANGTATAPADYSTTNGNAIWLPGDSSPKTITVPIVADALAEGTETFTVNLTGISGGIFVDGTTATVRIVEPGVVDPSFVHPYFNFSGSVRDFAVQPDGKIAFV
;
A
#
# COMPACT_ATOMS: atom_id res chain seq x y z
N ILE A 1 -16.77 3.28 8.15
CA ILE A 1 -17.18 3.53 6.75
C ILE A 1 -17.83 2.22 6.31
N GLY A 2 -19.10 2.25 5.92
CA GLY A 2 -19.87 1.00 5.70
C GLY A 2 -19.20 0.12 4.66
N LEU A 3 -19.19 -1.19 4.93
CA LEU A 3 -18.81 -2.26 3.99
C LEU A 3 -19.31 -1.89 2.59
N SER A 4 -18.42 -1.56 1.66
CA SER A 4 -18.81 -1.05 0.36
C SER A 4 -19.58 -2.13 -0.40
N SER A 5 -20.85 -1.87 -0.75
CA SER A 5 -21.64 -2.77 -1.58
C SER A 5 -21.01 -3.00 -2.97
N TRP A 6 -19.96 -2.25 -3.34
CA TRP A 6 -19.19 -2.50 -4.54
C TRP A 6 -18.30 -3.74 -4.43
N THR A 7 -17.62 -3.92 -3.28
CA THR A 7 -16.65 -4.99 -3.03
C THR A 7 -17.23 -6.19 -2.28
N GLU A 8 -18.41 -6.05 -1.68
CA GLU A 8 -19.08 -7.09 -0.89
C GLU A 8 -20.50 -7.41 -1.40
N GLY A 9 -21.03 -8.56 -1.00
CA GLY A 9 -22.33 -9.08 -1.41
C GLY A 9 -22.29 -9.95 -2.67
N LEU A 10 -23.46 -10.39 -3.10
CA LEU A 10 -23.61 -11.12 -4.36
C LEU A 10 -23.36 -10.16 -5.53
N LYS A 11 -22.60 -10.61 -6.54
CA LYS A 11 -22.38 -9.92 -7.81
C LYS A 11 -23.08 -10.66 -8.93
N ASP A 12 -24.11 -10.06 -9.48
CA ASP A 12 -24.78 -10.59 -10.66
C ASP A 12 -23.98 -10.25 -11.92
N ILE A 13 -23.71 -11.28 -12.72
CA ILE A 13 -22.85 -11.22 -13.88
C ILE A 13 -23.68 -11.38 -15.16
N LEU A 14 -23.45 -10.50 -16.12
CA LEU A 14 -23.81 -10.68 -17.54
C LEU A 14 -22.58 -11.09 -18.33
N VAL A 15 -22.71 -12.13 -19.16
CA VAL A 15 -21.68 -12.47 -20.15
C VAL A 15 -22.22 -12.24 -21.55
N ILE A 16 -21.63 -11.27 -22.25
CA ILE A 16 -21.89 -10.97 -23.65
C ILE A 16 -20.96 -11.82 -24.51
N ARG A 17 -21.52 -12.77 -25.26
CA ARG A 17 -20.78 -13.55 -26.25
C ARG A 17 -20.80 -12.81 -27.58
N ALA A 18 -19.64 -12.50 -28.13
CA ALA A 18 -19.52 -11.72 -29.35
C ALA A 18 -18.77 -12.45 -30.47
N ASP A 19 -19.27 -12.28 -31.70
CA ASP A 19 -18.57 -12.63 -32.94
C ASP A 19 -18.48 -11.41 -33.87
N PHE A 20 -17.78 -11.56 -34.99
CA PHE A 20 -17.45 -10.45 -35.89
C PHE A 20 -17.73 -10.80 -37.35
N PRO A 21 -17.92 -9.82 -38.25
CA PRO A 21 -18.14 -10.06 -39.67
C PRO A 21 -17.07 -10.94 -40.35
N ASP A 22 -15.81 -10.81 -39.92
CA ASP A 22 -14.63 -11.54 -40.41
C ASP A 22 -14.21 -12.71 -39.51
N LEU A 23 -14.90 -12.92 -38.38
CA LEU A 23 -14.65 -14.00 -37.42
C LEU A 23 -15.97 -14.42 -36.79
N THR A 24 -16.75 -15.19 -37.56
CA THR A 24 -18.12 -15.56 -37.20
C THR A 24 -18.20 -16.83 -36.36
N GLY A 25 -19.24 -16.96 -35.54
CA GLY A 25 -19.58 -18.17 -34.79
C GLY A 25 -19.33 -18.08 -33.29
N GLU A 26 -19.53 -19.18 -32.59
CA GLU A 26 -19.34 -19.23 -31.14
C GLU A 26 -17.90 -18.85 -30.73
N PRO A 27 -17.73 -18.01 -29.70
CA PRO A 27 -16.41 -17.75 -29.14
C PRO A 27 -15.70 -19.04 -28.71
N VAL A 28 -14.43 -19.19 -29.08
CA VAL A 28 -13.60 -20.34 -28.71
C VAL A 28 -12.32 -19.92 -27.99
N THR A 29 -11.89 -20.74 -27.05
CA THR A 29 -10.56 -20.60 -26.43
C THR A 29 -9.46 -20.89 -27.45
N PRO A 30 -8.21 -20.47 -27.18
CA PRO A 30 -7.05 -20.85 -28.00
C PRO A 30 -6.84 -22.37 -28.14
N THR A 31 -7.35 -23.16 -27.19
CA THR A 31 -7.34 -24.63 -27.24
C THR A 31 -8.52 -25.22 -28.03
N GLY A 32 -9.41 -24.39 -28.55
CA GLY A 32 -10.56 -24.77 -29.36
C GLY A 32 -11.83 -25.12 -28.56
N ALA A 33 -11.84 -24.91 -27.24
CA ALA A 33 -13.03 -25.15 -26.43
C ALA A 33 -14.07 -24.04 -26.68
N THR A 34 -15.33 -24.43 -26.92
CA THR A 34 -16.42 -23.47 -27.11
C THR A 34 -16.82 -22.81 -25.80
N MET A 35 -16.81 -21.49 -25.75
CA MET A 35 -17.24 -20.69 -24.60
C MET A 35 -18.76 -20.48 -24.61
N ASN A 36 -19.50 -21.58 -24.59
CA ASN A 36 -20.97 -21.56 -24.48
C ASN A 36 -21.43 -21.29 -23.04
N ALA A 37 -22.74 -21.15 -22.83
CA ALA A 37 -23.31 -20.86 -21.51
C ALA A 37 -22.91 -21.88 -20.44
N ALA A 38 -22.84 -23.18 -20.76
CA ALA A 38 -22.45 -24.21 -19.79
C ALA A 38 -20.97 -24.13 -19.42
N PHE A 39 -20.10 -23.83 -20.39
CA PHE A 39 -18.68 -23.60 -20.14
C PHE A 39 -18.47 -22.39 -19.23
N LEU A 40 -19.10 -21.26 -19.57
CA LEU A 40 -18.92 -19.99 -18.85
C LEU A 40 -19.46 -20.05 -17.41
N THR A 41 -20.67 -20.61 -17.22
CA THR A 41 -21.22 -20.81 -15.88
C THR A 41 -20.37 -21.78 -15.06
N ASN A 42 -19.87 -22.86 -15.68
CA ASN A 42 -18.97 -23.80 -15.01
C ASN A 42 -17.68 -23.12 -14.52
N LYS A 43 -17.05 -22.29 -15.36
CA LYS A 43 -15.85 -21.53 -15.00
C LYS A 43 -16.09 -20.54 -13.86
N ILE A 44 -17.19 -19.80 -13.89
CA ILE A 44 -17.53 -18.90 -12.78
C ILE A 44 -17.82 -19.69 -11.50
N SER A 45 -18.67 -20.72 -11.55
CA SER A 45 -19.11 -21.41 -10.33
C SER A 45 -18.05 -22.32 -9.69
N ASN A 46 -17.08 -22.82 -10.46
CA ASN A 46 -16.10 -23.79 -9.95
C ASN A 46 -14.67 -23.24 -9.86
N GLU A 47 -14.37 -22.09 -10.47
CA GLU A 47 -13.02 -21.53 -10.45
C GLU A 47 -13.03 -20.10 -9.90
N VAL A 48 -13.63 -19.13 -10.62
CA VAL A 48 -13.54 -17.71 -10.26
C VAL A 48 -14.34 -17.39 -8.99
N GLY A 49 -15.58 -17.83 -8.89
CA GLY A 49 -16.46 -17.59 -7.74
C GLY A 49 -15.90 -18.13 -6.43
N PRO A 50 -15.49 -19.42 -6.36
CA PRO A 50 -14.86 -19.97 -5.16
C PRO A 50 -13.59 -19.24 -4.74
N PHE A 51 -12.76 -18.79 -5.68
CA PHE A 51 -11.59 -17.99 -5.36
C PHE A 51 -11.99 -16.68 -4.67
N TYR A 52 -12.98 -15.94 -5.20
CA TYR A 52 -13.43 -14.68 -4.61
C TYR A 52 -14.17 -14.85 -3.27
N ASP A 53 -14.96 -15.92 -3.10
CA ASP A 53 -15.54 -16.27 -1.79
C ASP A 53 -14.45 -16.58 -0.75
N GLU A 54 -13.41 -17.33 -1.12
CA GLU A 54 -12.29 -17.61 -0.23
C GLU A 54 -11.45 -16.36 0.08
N ALA A 55 -11.08 -15.61 -0.95
CA ALA A 55 -10.23 -14.41 -0.86
C ALA A 55 -10.89 -13.27 -0.10
N SER A 56 -12.22 -13.21 -0.09
CA SER A 56 -12.98 -12.18 0.62
C SER A 56 -13.42 -12.58 2.03
N TYR A 57 -13.01 -13.76 2.52
CA TYR A 57 -13.54 -14.35 3.75
C TYR A 57 -15.07 -14.52 3.75
N GLY A 58 -15.64 -14.81 2.58
CA GLY A 58 -17.07 -14.98 2.34
C GLY A 58 -17.86 -13.67 2.23
N LYS A 59 -17.18 -12.53 2.07
CA LYS A 59 -17.84 -11.23 1.93
C LYS A 59 -18.37 -10.96 0.54
N THR A 60 -17.81 -11.59 -0.50
CA THR A 60 -18.31 -11.46 -1.87
C THR A 60 -18.59 -12.82 -2.50
N ALA A 61 -19.58 -12.87 -3.38
CA ALA A 61 -19.95 -14.07 -4.12
C ALA A 61 -20.31 -13.70 -5.56
N LEU A 62 -20.08 -14.60 -6.51
CA LEU A 62 -20.33 -14.37 -7.93
C LEU A 62 -21.51 -15.22 -8.42
N SER A 63 -22.44 -14.60 -9.16
CA SER A 63 -23.65 -15.21 -9.69
C SER A 63 -23.69 -15.07 -11.20
N LEU A 64 -23.57 -16.19 -11.92
CA LEU A 64 -23.82 -16.27 -13.35
C LEU A 64 -24.82 -17.39 -13.65
N SER A 65 -26.02 -17.01 -14.05
CA SER A 65 -27.02 -17.95 -14.55
C SER A 65 -26.89 -18.14 -16.07
N ALA A 66 -27.35 -19.28 -16.59
CA ALA A 66 -27.36 -19.51 -18.04
C ALA A 66 -28.23 -18.49 -18.80
N ALA A 67 -29.25 -17.91 -18.16
CA ALA A 67 -30.09 -16.86 -18.74
C ALA A 67 -29.32 -15.55 -18.93
N ASN A 68 -28.31 -15.29 -18.09
CA ASN A 68 -27.44 -14.11 -18.16
C ASN A 68 -26.22 -14.32 -19.06
N VAL A 69 -26.23 -15.37 -19.89
CA VAL A 69 -25.28 -15.54 -20.97
C VAL A 69 -26.02 -15.26 -22.28
N THR A 70 -25.63 -14.19 -22.99
CA THR A 70 -26.31 -13.80 -24.23
C THR A 70 -26.20 -14.90 -25.28
N PRO A 71 -27.10 -14.98 -26.28
CA PRO A 71 -26.76 -15.57 -27.59
C PRO A 71 -25.47 -14.95 -28.15
N VAL A 72 -24.89 -15.55 -29.20
CA VAL A 72 -23.77 -14.91 -29.90
C VAL A 72 -24.29 -13.65 -30.59
N LEU A 73 -23.74 -12.49 -30.22
CA LEU A 73 -24.11 -11.19 -30.74
C LEU A 73 -23.06 -10.70 -31.73
N ARG A 74 -23.51 -10.36 -32.94
CA ARG A 74 -22.62 -9.86 -34.01
C ARG A 74 -22.23 -8.42 -33.75
N MET A 75 -20.93 -8.17 -33.64
CA MET A 75 -20.40 -6.81 -33.62
C MET A 75 -20.51 -6.17 -35.02
N PRO A 76 -20.76 -4.84 -35.12
CA PRO A 76 -20.94 -4.17 -36.40
C PRO A 76 -19.63 -4.04 -37.21
N THR A 77 -18.50 -4.02 -36.52
CA THR A 77 -17.17 -3.83 -37.10
C THR A 77 -16.38 -5.14 -37.09
N ALA A 78 -15.51 -5.32 -38.09
CA ALA A 78 -14.60 -6.47 -38.17
C ALA A 78 -13.66 -6.55 -36.96
N ALA A 79 -13.39 -7.77 -36.48
CA ALA A 79 -12.44 -8.09 -35.43
C ALA A 79 -11.07 -7.47 -35.70
N GLN A 80 -10.55 -7.65 -36.92
CA GLN A 80 -9.26 -7.08 -37.31
C GLN A 80 -9.24 -5.55 -37.17
N THR A 81 -10.36 -4.87 -37.45
CA THR A 81 -10.43 -3.41 -37.37
C THR A 81 -10.43 -2.92 -35.93
N TYR A 82 -11.18 -3.57 -35.02
CA TYR A 82 -11.08 -3.26 -33.59
C TYR A 82 -9.66 -3.45 -33.09
N ALA A 83 -9.07 -4.60 -33.41
CA ALA A 83 -7.78 -5.02 -32.90
C ALA A 83 -6.64 -4.14 -33.44
N ALA A 84 -6.63 -3.81 -34.73
CA ALA A 84 -5.58 -3.00 -35.35
C ALA A 84 -5.60 -1.53 -34.91
N ASN A 85 -6.78 -1.00 -34.56
CA ASN A 85 -6.96 0.40 -34.18
C ASN A 85 -7.06 0.59 -32.65
N ASP A 86 -6.76 -0.44 -31.86
CA ASP A 86 -6.90 -0.44 -30.40
C ASP A 86 -8.26 0.07 -29.90
N SER A 87 -9.34 -0.27 -30.61
CA SER A 87 -10.67 0.34 -30.43
C SER A 87 -11.50 -0.35 -29.33
N LEU A 88 -10.88 -0.59 -28.17
CA LEU A 88 -11.49 -1.26 -27.02
C LEU A 88 -12.77 -0.54 -26.53
N THR A 89 -12.73 0.79 -26.46
CA THR A 89 -13.88 1.58 -26.01
C THR A 89 -15.06 1.43 -26.95
N GLN A 90 -14.82 1.46 -28.26
CA GLN A 90 -15.86 1.29 -29.26
C GLN A 90 -16.43 -0.13 -29.23
N LEU A 91 -15.57 -1.15 -29.10
CA LEU A 91 -16.00 -2.55 -28.96
C LEU A 91 -16.94 -2.75 -27.76
N ARG A 92 -16.68 -2.10 -26.63
CA ARG A 92 -17.60 -2.12 -25.48
C ARG A 92 -18.94 -1.45 -25.80
N ILE A 93 -18.92 -0.27 -26.41
CA ILE A 93 -20.14 0.46 -26.77
C ILE A 93 -21.03 -0.42 -27.67
N ASP A 94 -20.42 -1.04 -28.69
CA ASP A 94 -21.15 -1.89 -29.63
C ASP A 94 -21.66 -3.18 -28.98
N ALA A 95 -20.88 -3.78 -28.08
CA ALA A 95 -21.30 -4.96 -27.33
C ALA A 95 -22.47 -4.69 -26.39
N LEU A 96 -22.44 -3.59 -25.65
CA LEU A 96 -23.52 -3.18 -24.75
C LEU A 96 -24.80 -2.88 -25.54
N ALA A 97 -24.70 -2.12 -26.63
CA ALA A 97 -25.84 -1.81 -27.50
C ALA A 97 -26.45 -3.07 -28.13
N ALA A 98 -25.61 -4.04 -28.52
CA ALA A 98 -26.08 -5.33 -29.03
C ALA A 98 -26.81 -6.14 -27.95
N ALA A 99 -26.31 -6.15 -26.72
CA ALA A 99 -26.94 -6.83 -25.59
C ALA A 99 -28.30 -6.20 -25.24
N GLU A 100 -28.37 -4.87 -25.19
CA GLU A 100 -29.62 -4.13 -24.97
C GLU A 100 -30.65 -4.42 -26.07
N THR A 101 -30.23 -4.43 -27.33
CA THR A 101 -31.08 -4.81 -28.46
C THR A 101 -31.60 -6.24 -28.35
N ALA A 102 -30.80 -7.14 -27.77
CA ALA A 102 -31.18 -8.53 -27.49
C ALA A 102 -32.04 -8.69 -26.22
N GLY A 103 -32.38 -7.58 -25.53
CA GLY A 103 -33.28 -7.56 -24.37
C GLY A 103 -32.60 -7.69 -23.01
N TYR A 104 -31.28 -7.51 -22.94
CA TYR A 104 -30.53 -7.52 -21.67
C TYR A 104 -30.39 -6.09 -21.13
N ASP A 105 -30.92 -5.84 -19.94
CA ASP A 105 -30.70 -4.57 -19.24
C ASP A 105 -29.29 -4.55 -18.63
N THR A 106 -28.34 -4.00 -19.39
CA THR A 106 -26.92 -4.00 -19.02
C THR A 106 -26.64 -3.19 -17.74
N GLY A 107 -27.52 -2.24 -17.37
CA GLY A 107 -27.39 -1.45 -16.15
C GLY A 107 -27.79 -2.19 -14.87
N SER A 108 -28.47 -3.33 -14.99
CA SER A 108 -28.93 -4.14 -13.85
C SER A 108 -27.89 -5.13 -13.32
N TYR A 109 -26.73 -5.27 -13.98
CA TYR A 109 -25.69 -6.22 -13.60
C TYR A 109 -24.52 -5.54 -12.89
N ASP A 110 -24.00 -6.17 -11.85
CA ASP A 110 -22.82 -5.67 -11.13
C ASP A 110 -21.56 -5.78 -11.99
N ARG A 111 -21.47 -6.83 -12.82
CA ARG A 111 -20.29 -7.14 -13.64
C ARG A 111 -20.70 -7.59 -15.03
N ILE A 112 -19.97 -7.13 -16.05
CA ILE A 112 -20.22 -7.44 -17.45
C ILE A 112 -18.92 -7.95 -18.09
N TYR A 113 -18.98 -9.16 -18.63
CA TYR A 113 -17.88 -9.80 -19.34
C TYR A 113 -18.21 -9.82 -20.83
N LEU A 114 -17.37 -9.18 -21.64
CA LEU A 114 -17.40 -9.35 -23.09
C LEU A 114 -16.43 -10.45 -23.49
N VAL A 115 -16.96 -11.56 -24.00
CA VAL A 115 -16.18 -12.74 -24.38
C VAL A 115 -16.21 -12.94 -25.88
N PHE A 116 -15.03 -13.06 -26.49
CA PHE A 116 -14.85 -13.30 -27.91
C PHE A 116 -13.66 -14.22 -28.18
N THR A 117 -13.62 -14.83 -29.36
CA THR A 117 -12.46 -15.62 -29.83
C THR A 117 -11.22 -14.73 -29.88
N HIS A 118 -10.04 -15.26 -29.51
CA HIS A 118 -8.80 -14.49 -29.50
C HIS A 118 -8.50 -13.75 -30.81
N ILE A 119 -8.33 -12.43 -30.76
CA ILE A 119 -8.02 -11.52 -31.89
C ILE A 119 -6.67 -10.77 -31.72
N GLY A 120 -5.77 -11.31 -30.91
CA GLY A 120 -4.42 -10.77 -30.73
C GLY A 120 -3.45 -11.03 -31.90
N PRO A 121 -2.15 -10.70 -31.75
CA PRO A 121 -1.14 -10.76 -32.80
C PRO A 121 -0.99 -12.12 -33.50
N SER A 122 -1.28 -13.23 -32.81
CA SER A 122 -1.21 -14.58 -33.39
C SER A 122 -2.32 -14.86 -34.42
N ARG A 123 -3.41 -14.07 -34.42
CA ARG A 123 -4.48 -14.14 -35.44
C ARG A 123 -4.35 -13.01 -36.46
N TYR A 124 -4.14 -11.78 -35.99
CA TYR A 124 -3.98 -10.61 -36.85
C TYR A 124 -2.64 -9.95 -36.52
N SER A 125 -1.67 -10.01 -37.44
CA SER A 125 -0.29 -9.58 -37.19
C SER A 125 -0.14 -8.11 -36.77
N ASN A 126 -1.10 -7.25 -37.11
CA ASN A 126 -1.13 -5.84 -36.74
C ASN A 126 -2.05 -5.52 -35.54
N SER A 127 -2.58 -6.54 -34.87
CA SER A 127 -3.40 -6.38 -33.67
C SER A 127 -2.63 -5.70 -32.55
N GLN A 128 -3.22 -4.66 -31.97
CA GLN A 128 -2.76 -3.98 -30.77
C GLN A 128 -3.32 -4.64 -29.50
N PHE A 129 -4.26 -5.58 -29.61
CA PHE A 129 -4.78 -6.35 -28.47
C PHE A 129 -3.79 -7.46 -28.07
N THR A 130 -2.73 -7.06 -27.38
CA THR A 130 -1.65 -7.96 -26.91
C THR A 130 -1.96 -8.64 -25.57
N TRP A 131 -3.18 -8.47 -25.06
CA TRP A 131 -3.63 -8.89 -23.75
C TRP A 131 -4.63 -10.06 -23.82
N ALA A 132 -4.70 -10.85 -22.76
CA ALA A 132 -5.67 -11.95 -22.63
C ALA A 132 -7.01 -11.45 -22.06
N GLY A 133 -6.97 -10.45 -21.18
CA GLY A 133 -8.12 -9.72 -20.68
C GLY A 133 -7.78 -8.27 -20.40
N VAL A 134 -8.80 -7.44 -20.23
CA VAL A 134 -8.70 -6.07 -19.69
C VAL A 134 -9.93 -5.80 -18.83
N GLY A 135 -9.74 -5.23 -17.64
CA GLY A 135 -10.81 -4.84 -16.73
C GLY A 135 -10.79 -3.34 -16.48
N LEU A 136 -11.97 -2.71 -16.41
CA LEU A 136 -12.07 -1.32 -15.98
C LEU A 136 -11.80 -1.22 -14.47
N ILE A 137 -10.76 -0.50 -14.10
CA ILE A 137 -10.42 -0.26 -12.68
C ILE A 137 -11.58 0.48 -11.99
N GLY A 138 -12.20 -0.17 -11.00
CA GLY A 138 -13.36 0.35 -10.28
C GLY A 138 -14.64 0.47 -11.12
N GLY A 139 -14.65 -0.07 -12.34
CA GLY A 139 -15.81 -0.15 -13.22
C GLY A 139 -16.42 -1.55 -13.26
N SER A 140 -17.55 -1.72 -13.95
CA SER A 140 -18.25 -3.01 -14.02
C SER A 140 -17.85 -3.90 -15.21
N PHE A 141 -17.11 -3.37 -16.19
CA PHE A 141 -16.91 -4.03 -17.49
C PHE A 141 -15.51 -4.61 -17.64
N MET A 142 -15.41 -5.78 -18.28
CA MET A 142 -14.15 -6.38 -18.71
C MET A 142 -14.26 -7.06 -20.07
N TRP A 143 -13.14 -7.09 -20.79
CA TRP A 143 -12.97 -7.77 -22.08
C TRP A 143 -12.16 -9.06 -21.85
N ILE A 144 -12.60 -10.15 -22.47
CA ILE A 144 -11.93 -11.45 -22.43
C ILE A 144 -11.60 -11.88 -23.86
N ASN A 145 -10.31 -11.81 -24.20
CA ASN A 145 -9.76 -12.08 -25.53
C ASN A 145 -9.41 -13.57 -25.69
N GLY A 146 -10.42 -14.44 -25.60
CA GLY A 146 -10.30 -15.88 -25.80
C GLY A 146 -9.87 -16.70 -24.58
N TYR A 147 -9.34 -16.11 -23.52
CA TYR A 147 -8.87 -16.83 -22.34
C TYR A 147 -9.84 -16.66 -21.17
N PHE A 148 -10.74 -17.62 -20.96
CA PHE A 148 -11.70 -17.60 -19.85
C PHE A 148 -11.39 -18.72 -18.86
N ASP A 149 -10.51 -18.42 -17.91
CA ASP A 149 -10.07 -19.27 -16.80
C ASP A 149 -9.89 -18.44 -15.53
N LEU A 150 -9.55 -19.08 -14.41
CA LEU A 150 -9.29 -18.38 -13.15
C LEU A 150 -8.25 -17.26 -13.30
N ARG A 151 -7.18 -17.50 -14.08
CA ARG A 151 -6.08 -16.54 -14.25
C ARG A 151 -6.60 -15.24 -14.81
N VAL A 152 -7.21 -15.30 -15.98
CA VAL A 152 -7.61 -14.09 -16.71
C VAL A 152 -8.87 -13.50 -16.12
N ALA A 153 -9.95 -14.30 -15.99
CA ALA A 153 -11.22 -13.79 -15.50
C ALA A 153 -11.16 -13.38 -14.01
N GLY A 154 -10.31 -14.04 -13.22
CA GLY A 154 -10.05 -13.68 -11.83
C GLY A 154 -9.26 -12.38 -11.71
N HIS A 155 -8.23 -12.19 -12.53
CA HIS A 155 -7.43 -10.97 -12.59
C HIS A 155 -8.27 -9.76 -13.01
N GLU A 156 -9.01 -9.86 -14.11
CA GLU A 156 -9.82 -8.73 -14.61
C GLU A 156 -10.95 -8.36 -13.64
N MET A 157 -11.50 -9.33 -12.92
CA MET A 157 -12.44 -9.07 -11.84
C MET A 157 -11.78 -8.24 -10.72
N GLY A 158 -10.50 -8.42 -10.45
CA GLY A 158 -9.77 -7.64 -9.44
C GLY A 158 -9.70 -6.16 -9.81
N HIS A 159 -9.52 -5.86 -11.09
CA HIS A 159 -9.65 -4.49 -11.61
C HIS A 159 -11.04 -3.93 -11.40
N THR A 160 -12.12 -4.69 -11.67
CA THR A 160 -13.48 -4.17 -11.41
C THR A 160 -13.74 -3.81 -9.96
N TYR A 161 -13.07 -4.49 -9.02
CA TYR A 161 -13.10 -4.14 -7.59
C TYR A 161 -12.21 -2.95 -7.22
N GLY A 162 -11.40 -2.44 -8.16
CA GLY A 162 -10.55 -1.26 -7.99
C GLY A 162 -9.08 -1.58 -7.76
N LEU A 163 -8.64 -2.84 -7.88
CA LEU A 163 -7.23 -3.18 -7.74
C LEU A 163 -6.44 -2.77 -8.99
N ARG A 164 -5.17 -2.42 -8.78
CA ARG A 164 -4.15 -2.33 -9.82
C ARG A 164 -3.24 -3.56 -9.74
N HIS A 165 -2.22 -3.62 -10.60
CA HIS A 165 -1.29 -4.73 -10.61
C HIS A 165 -0.47 -4.83 -9.32
N ALA A 166 -0.16 -6.07 -8.94
CA ALA A 166 0.83 -6.40 -7.94
C ALA A 166 2.18 -6.56 -8.62
N ASN A 167 3.15 -5.76 -8.22
CA ASN A 167 4.42 -5.61 -8.91
C ASN A 167 5.57 -6.18 -8.08
N LEU A 168 6.77 -6.26 -8.66
CA LEU A 168 8.01 -6.58 -7.93
C LEU A 168 8.86 -5.33 -7.85
N TRP A 169 9.45 -5.05 -6.68
CA TRP A 169 10.56 -4.11 -6.60
C TRP A 169 11.83 -4.83 -7.06
N GLN A 170 12.20 -4.62 -8.32
CA GLN A 170 13.38 -5.21 -8.92
C GLN A 170 14.59 -4.32 -8.67
N ILE A 171 15.56 -4.86 -7.95
CA ILE A 171 16.84 -4.17 -7.72
C ILE A 171 17.83 -4.44 -8.85
N PRO A 172 18.85 -3.57 -9.03
CA PRO A 172 19.91 -3.79 -10.02
C PRO A 172 20.70 -5.07 -9.73
N GLY A 173 21.12 -5.76 -10.79
CA GLY A 173 21.92 -6.98 -10.68
C GLY A 173 23.21 -6.75 -9.88
N GLY A 174 23.44 -7.57 -8.85
CA GLY A 174 24.62 -7.52 -7.99
C GLY A 174 24.46 -6.71 -6.70
N SER A 175 23.35 -5.98 -6.51
CA SER A 175 23.01 -5.43 -5.20
C SER A 175 22.44 -6.54 -4.31
N SER A 176 22.85 -6.58 -3.05
CA SER A 176 22.27 -7.44 -2.02
C SER A 176 21.27 -6.69 -1.14
N ASN A 177 20.99 -5.43 -1.46
CA ASN A 177 20.05 -4.60 -0.71
C ASN A 177 18.66 -4.72 -1.35
N PRO A 178 17.70 -5.42 -0.72
CA PRO A 178 16.36 -5.63 -1.25
C PRO A 178 15.56 -4.34 -1.50
N VAL A 179 15.97 -3.22 -0.92
CA VAL A 179 15.30 -1.92 -1.01
C VAL A 179 16.23 -0.84 -1.56
N ASP A 180 17.18 -1.25 -2.39
CA ASP A 180 18.08 -0.34 -3.08
C ASP A 180 17.32 0.77 -3.82
N LEU A 181 17.75 2.01 -3.65
CA LEU A 181 17.14 3.19 -4.30
C LEU A 181 17.36 3.18 -5.82
N GLY A 182 18.32 2.41 -6.32
CA GLY A 182 18.51 2.17 -7.76
C GLY A 182 17.52 1.16 -8.36
N GLY A 183 16.64 0.57 -7.56
CA GLY A 183 15.61 -0.36 -8.04
C GLY A 183 14.49 0.29 -8.85
N SER A 184 13.63 -0.56 -9.41
CA SER A 184 12.47 -0.14 -10.20
C SER A 184 11.31 -1.12 -10.02
N SER A 185 10.08 -0.64 -10.27
CA SER A 185 8.90 -1.49 -10.21
C SER A 185 8.71 -2.26 -11.51
N THR A 186 8.78 -3.59 -11.45
CA THR A 186 8.42 -4.49 -12.54
C THR A 186 6.94 -4.83 -12.44
N GLU A 187 6.16 -4.37 -13.42
CA GLU A 187 4.72 -4.62 -13.47
C GLU A 187 4.40 -6.13 -13.50
N TYR A 188 3.35 -6.54 -12.79
CA TYR A 188 2.96 -7.94 -12.58
C TYR A 188 4.00 -8.82 -11.86
N GLY A 189 5.10 -8.25 -11.36
CA GLY A 189 6.21 -9.04 -10.83
C GLY A 189 5.90 -9.78 -9.52
N ASP A 190 4.77 -9.54 -8.84
CA ASP A 190 4.39 -10.33 -7.68
C ASP A 190 3.75 -11.65 -8.11
N TRP A 191 4.58 -12.68 -8.26
CA TRP A 191 4.15 -13.98 -8.77
C TRP A 191 3.19 -14.74 -7.85
N PHE A 192 2.91 -14.21 -6.66
CA PHE A 192 2.08 -14.87 -5.66
C PHE A 192 0.73 -14.20 -5.45
N ASP A 193 0.48 -13.09 -6.17
CA ASP A 193 -0.75 -12.32 -6.10
C ASP A 193 -1.56 -12.53 -7.39
N MET A 194 -2.89 -12.62 -7.25
CA MET A 194 -3.81 -12.69 -8.40
C MET A 194 -3.61 -11.52 -9.36
N MET A 195 -3.24 -10.34 -8.85
CA MET A 195 -2.94 -9.16 -9.64
C MET A 195 -1.51 -9.09 -10.17
N GLY A 196 -0.68 -10.11 -9.96
CA GLY A 196 0.64 -10.27 -10.57
C GLY A 196 0.64 -11.26 -11.73
N ASP A 197 1.79 -11.85 -12.09
CA ASP A 197 1.97 -12.82 -13.20
C ASP A 197 2.07 -14.30 -12.78
N GLY A 198 1.55 -14.62 -11.60
CA GLY A 198 1.50 -15.98 -11.06
C GLY A 198 0.88 -16.99 -12.02
N PRO A 199 1.22 -18.29 -11.92
CA PRO A 199 0.68 -19.32 -12.81
C PRO A 199 -0.79 -19.66 -12.51
N SER A 200 -1.43 -18.93 -11.57
CA SER A 200 -2.73 -19.16 -10.92
C SER A 200 -3.47 -20.42 -11.37
N SER A 201 -3.57 -21.39 -10.48
CA SER A 201 -4.31 -22.63 -10.70
C SER A 201 -5.35 -22.84 -9.60
N ALA A 202 -6.60 -23.05 -9.99
CA ALA A 202 -7.71 -23.31 -9.06
C ALA A 202 -7.49 -24.55 -8.18
N SER A 203 -6.64 -25.51 -8.61
CA SER A 203 -6.48 -26.81 -7.96
C SER A 203 -5.12 -27.04 -7.30
N THR A 204 -4.08 -26.28 -7.68
CA THR A 204 -2.70 -26.54 -7.22
C THR A 204 -2.00 -25.31 -6.67
N GLN A 205 -2.24 -24.12 -7.20
CA GLN A 205 -1.52 -22.89 -6.83
C GLN A 205 -2.45 -21.68 -7.00
N PRO A 206 -3.49 -21.52 -6.17
CA PRO A 206 -4.28 -20.30 -6.25
C PRO A 206 -3.45 -19.18 -5.66
N ASP A 207 -2.96 -18.30 -6.54
CA ASP A 207 -2.45 -16.99 -6.14
C ASP A 207 -3.46 -16.31 -5.23
N TYR A 208 -3.01 -15.45 -4.32
CA TYR A 208 -3.88 -14.85 -3.31
C TYR A 208 -3.55 -13.38 -3.17
N PHE A 209 -4.56 -12.53 -2.98
CA PHE A 209 -4.31 -11.10 -2.83
C PHE A 209 -3.37 -10.81 -1.65
N ASN A 210 -2.47 -9.86 -1.81
CA ASN A 210 -1.62 -9.39 -0.74
C ASN A 210 -2.45 -8.71 0.38
N PRO A 211 -1.93 -8.61 1.62
CA PRO A 211 -2.68 -8.05 2.73
C PRO A 211 -3.14 -6.61 2.51
N TRP A 212 -2.36 -5.81 1.79
CA TRP A 212 -2.71 -4.42 1.49
C TRP A 212 -3.92 -4.33 0.56
N PHE A 213 -3.97 -5.15 -0.50
CA PHE A 213 -5.15 -5.25 -1.36
C PHE A 213 -6.37 -5.75 -0.62
N MET A 214 -6.22 -6.79 0.22
CA MET A 214 -7.34 -7.29 1.02
C MET A 214 -7.90 -6.24 1.97
N ASN A 215 -7.04 -5.38 2.53
CA ASN A 215 -7.49 -4.25 3.33
C ASN A 215 -8.18 -3.18 2.48
N ARG A 216 -7.63 -2.85 1.30
CA ARG A 216 -8.22 -1.85 0.38
C ARG A 216 -9.62 -2.22 -0.10
N LEU A 217 -9.91 -3.51 -0.18
CA LEU A 217 -11.22 -4.04 -0.56
C LEU A 217 -12.22 -4.16 0.59
N ASP A 218 -11.82 -3.74 1.80
CA ASP A 218 -12.53 -3.96 3.07
C ASP A 218 -12.71 -5.46 3.42
N TRP A 219 -12.00 -6.37 2.77
CA TRP A 219 -12.13 -7.81 3.04
C TRP A 219 -11.38 -8.22 4.31
N MET A 220 -10.16 -7.70 4.52
CA MET A 220 -9.43 -7.79 5.78
C MET A 220 -9.73 -6.57 6.65
N ALA A 221 -10.39 -6.78 7.79
CA ALA A 221 -10.77 -5.70 8.70
C ALA A 221 -9.55 -5.02 9.34
N ASN A 222 -9.65 -3.70 9.57
CA ASN A 222 -8.60 -2.91 10.22
C ASN A 222 -8.18 -3.46 11.60
N GLN A 223 -9.11 -4.08 12.35
CA GLN A 223 -8.81 -4.69 13.64
C GLN A 223 -7.85 -5.89 13.54
N SER A 224 -7.77 -6.54 12.37
CA SER A 224 -6.87 -7.66 12.10
C SER A 224 -5.48 -7.21 11.66
N ILE A 225 -5.25 -5.90 11.54
CA ILE A 225 -4.00 -5.32 11.07
C ILE A 225 -3.33 -4.60 12.23
N GLN A 226 -2.16 -5.08 12.63
CA GLN A 226 -1.38 -4.44 13.68
C GLN A 226 -0.48 -3.38 13.05
N THR A 227 -0.77 -2.10 13.33
CA THR A 227 0.18 -1.02 13.04
C THR A 227 1.32 -1.08 14.06
N VAL A 228 2.55 -1.13 13.58
CA VAL A 228 3.76 -1.30 14.41
C VAL A 228 4.53 0.01 14.44
N THR A 229 4.56 0.63 15.63
CA THR A 229 5.27 1.90 15.89
C THR A 229 6.38 1.77 16.92
N THR A 230 6.45 0.63 17.61
CA THR A 230 7.45 0.30 18.63
C THR A 230 8.09 -1.04 18.30
N GLY A 231 9.36 -1.23 18.65
CA GLY A 231 10.01 -2.52 18.47
C GLY A 231 9.41 -3.60 19.38
N GLY A 232 9.37 -4.84 18.91
CA GLY A 232 8.82 -5.97 19.64
C GLY A 232 8.62 -7.21 18.77
N THR A 233 8.18 -8.31 19.40
CA THR A 233 7.80 -9.53 18.69
C THR A 233 6.28 -9.61 18.57
N TYR A 234 5.82 -9.82 17.34
CA TYR A 234 4.42 -9.85 16.97
C TYR A 234 4.07 -11.21 16.37
N ARG A 235 2.97 -11.80 16.82
CA ARG A 235 2.45 -13.04 16.23
C ARG A 235 1.50 -12.71 15.08
N LEU A 236 1.86 -13.16 13.88
CA LEU A 236 1.03 -13.14 12.68
C LEU A 236 0.36 -14.50 12.49
N PHE A 237 -0.93 -14.52 12.20
CA PHE A 237 -1.63 -15.73 11.76
C PHE A 237 -1.77 -15.74 10.24
N ARG A 238 -1.88 -16.94 9.66
CA ARG A 238 -2.07 -17.06 8.21
C ARG A 238 -3.32 -16.30 7.78
N TYR A 239 -3.22 -15.51 6.72
CA TYR A 239 -4.34 -14.73 6.22
C TYR A 239 -4.99 -15.37 4.97
N ASP A 240 -4.30 -16.29 4.32
CA ASP A 240 -4.66 -16.89 3.05
C ASP A 240 -5.61 -18.09 3.18
N HIS A 241 -6.71 -17.91 3.90
CA HIS A 241 -7.72 -18.94 4.14
C HIS A 241 -9.09 -18.32 4.40
N ARG A 242 -10.16 -18.87 3.79
CA ARG A 242 -11.55 -18.36 3.92
C ARG A 242 -11.96 -18.06 5.36
N ASN A 243 -11.63 -18.97 6.27
CA ASN A 243 -12.00 -18.91 7.69
C ASN A 243 -10.87 -18.36 8.59
N ALA A 244 -9.95 -17.54 8.05
CA ALA A 244 -8.95 -16.87 8.87
C ALA A 244 -9.64 -16.04 9.98
N ASN A 245 -9.17 -16.18 11.22
CA ASN A 245 -9.79 -15.50 12.35
C ASN A 245 -9.42 -14.01 12.36
N GLN A 246 -10.35 -13.16 11.94
CA GLN A 246 -10.17 -11.69 11.91
C GLN A 246 -10.13 -11.02 13.29
N SER A 247 -10.21 -11.78 14.38
CA SER A 247 -9.88 -11.28 15.74
C SER A 247 -8.39 -11.38 16.05
N ASN A 248 -7.64 -12.16 15.25
CA ASN A 248 -6.19 -12.26 15.34
C ASN A 248 -5.53 -11.22 14.43
N THR A 249 -4.23 -10.99 14.67
CA THR A 249 -3.38 -10.23 13.75
C THR A 249 -3.08 -11.07 12.51
N LEU A 250 -3.61 -10.67 11.37
CA LEU A 250 -3.42 -11.30 10.06
C LEU A 250 -2.35 -10.60 9.21
N ALA A 251 -2.06 -9.33 9.52
CA ALA A 251 -1.00 -8.56 8.88
C ALA A 251 -0.36 -7.55 9.83
N LEU A 252 0.93 -7.26 9.62
CA LEU A 252 1.61 -6.12 10.22
C LEU A 252 1.68 -4.99 9.20
N LYS A 253 1.51 -3.76 9.68
CA LYS A 253 1.72 -2.54 8.91
C LYS A 253 2.82 -1.71 9.58
N ILE A 254 3.90 -1.41 8.86
CA ILE A 254 5.00 -0.57 9.35
C ILE A 254 5.18 0.60 8.38
N ALA A 255 5.06 1.83 8.87
CA ALA A 255 5.35 3.00 8.04
C ALA A 255 6.83 3.01 7.67
N ARG A 256 7.14 3.01 6.37
CA ARG A 256 8.51 3.13 5.88
C ARG A 256 8.89 4.60 5.72
N ASP A 257 8.04 5.34 5.02
CA ASP A 257 8.18 6.76 4.73
C ASP A 257 6.79 7.39 4.46
N GLY A 258 6.73 8.66 4.05
CA GLY A 258 5.47 9.35 3.79
C GLY A 258 4.67 8.86 2.57
N THR A 259 5.13 7.82 1.87
CA THR A 259 4.48 7.28 0.66
C THR A 259 4.25 5.77 0.70
N ARG A 260 5.10 5.04 1.43
CA ARG A 260 5.15 3.59 1.47
C ARG A 260 4.98 3.06 2.89
N ASP A 261 4.16 2.02 2.99
CA ASP A 261 4.05 1.19 4.17
C ASP A 261 4.52 -0.23 3.83
N TYR A 262 5.30 -0.85 4.70
CA TYR A 262 5.48 -2.30 4.68
C TYR A 262 4.20 -2.97 5.14
N TRP A 263 3.77 -3.96 4.38
CA TRP A 263 2.74 -4.92 4.77
C TRP A 263 3.37 -6.30 4.84
N ILE A 264 3.23 -6.93 6.00
CA ILE A 264 3.80 -8.24 6.27
C ILE A 264 2.66 -9.22 6.50
N GLY A 265 2.58 -10.25 5.66
CA GLY A 265 1.60 -11.33 5.77
C GLY A 265 2.26 -12.68 5.99
N TYR A 266 1.48 -13.64 6.50
CA TYR A 266 1.88 -15.04 6.54
C TYR A 266 0.97 -15.88 5.65
N ARG A 267 1.59 -16.65 4.76
CA ARG A 267 0.89 -17.53 3.82
C ARG A 267 1.29 -18.98 4.03
N ARG A 268 0.35 -19.86 3.71
CA ARG A 268 0.43 -21.31 3.90
C ARG A 268 -0.10 -22.10 2.72
N LYS A 269 -0.81 -21.48 1.77
CA LYS A 269 -1.26 -22.11 0.53
C LYS A 269 -0.10 -22.63 -0.32
N TYR A 270 1.06 -21.99 -0.24
CA TYR A 270 2.29 -22.40 -0.92
C TYR A 270 3.12 -23.45 -0.14
N PHE A 271 2.66 -23.92 1.02
CA PHE A 271 3.45 -24.84 1.83
C PHE A 271 3.64 -26.19 1.13
N GLY A 272 4.88 -26.64 1.02
CA GLY A 272 5.24 -27.90 0.37
C GLY A 272 5.40 -27.82 -1.15
N HIS A 273 5.31 -26.63 -1.74
CA HIS A 273 5.61 -26.42 -3.16
C HIS A 273 7.09 -26.58 -3.46
N SER A 274 7.44 -27.24 -4.57
CA SER A 274 8.84 -27.52 -4.90
C SER A 274 9.61 -26.31 -5.46
N THR A 275 8.92 -25.25 -5.88
CA THR A 275 9.51 -24.10 -6.60
C THR A 275 9.44 -22.78 -5.84
N HIS A 276 8.73 -22.73 -4.71
CA HIS A 276 8.50 -21.51 -3.89
C HIS A 276 8.02 -21.91 -2.48
N SER A 277 8.76 -22.81 -1.85
CA SER A 277 8.39 -23.38 -0.54
C SER A 277 8.44 -22.36 0.59
N ASP A 278 9.31 -21.35 0.47
CA ASP A 278 9.45 -20.23 1.39
C ASP A 278 8.14 -19.44 1.50
N ALA A 279 7.46 -19.15 0.39
CA ALA A 279 6.17 -18.46 0.38
C ALA A 279 5.08 -19.15 1.21
N GLY A 280 5.27 -20.43 1.57
CA GLY A 280 4.39 -21.19 2.44
C GLY A 280 4.84 -21.31 3.91
N ASN A 281 6.03 -20.83 4.28
CA ASN A 281 6.57 -20.92 5.65
C ASN A 281 7.48 -19.74 6.04
N ALA A 282 7.29 -18.57 5.43
CA ALA A 282 8.09 -17.38 5.61
C ALA A 282 7.21 -16.14 5.65
N ALA A 283 7.78 -15.01 6.10
CA ALA A 283 7.05 -13.74 6.05
C ALA A 283 7.06 -13.19 4.63
N TYR A 284 5.88 -12.84 4.12
CA TYR A 284 5.70 -12.23 2.81
C TYR A 284 5.62 -10.70 2.98
N LEU A 285 6.56 -9.98 2.37
CA LEU A 285 6.76 -8.55 2.54
C LEU A 285 6.47 -7.81 1.24
N ILE A 286 5.58 -6.83 1.30
CA ILE A 286 5.28 -5.92 0.19
C ILE A 286 5.32 -4.46 0.65
N TRP A 287 5.63 -3.53 -0.25
CA TRP A 287 5.23 -2.13 -0.12
C TRP A 287 3.81 -1.94 -0.62
N GLY A 288 2.96 -1.34 0.20
CA GLY A 288 1.70 -0.74 -0.23
C GLY A 288 1.88 0.78 -0.36
N TYR A 289 1.44 1.35 -1.48
CA TYR A 289 1.59 2.78 -1.75
C TYR A 289 0.32 3.56 -1.43
N GLN A 290 0.49 4.67 -0.71
CA GLN A 290 -0.62 5.55 -0.33
C GLN A 290 -1.19 6.33 -1.53
N THR A 291 -0.36 6.57 -2.55
CA THR A 291 -0.72 7.24 -3.80
C THR A 291 -0.27 6.34 -4.97
N ASN A 292 -1.02 6.30 -6.08
CA ASN A 292 -0.83 5.40 -7.23
C ASN A 292 -1.36 3.95 -7.08
N GLU A 293 -1.87 3.58 -5.90
CA GLU A 293 -2.66 2.36 -5.64
C GLU A 293 -2.09 1.02 -6.18
N VAL A 294 -0.77 0.87 -6.24
CA VAL A 294 -0.06 -0.39 -6.58
C VAL A 294 0.62 -1.00 -5.36
N SER A 295 0.98 -2.28 -5.42
CA SER A 295 1.88 -2.92 -4.47
C SER A 295 3.20 -3.33 -5.13
N ASN A 296 4.28 -3.40 -4.34
CA ASN A 296 5.53 -4.03 -4.76
C ASN A 296 5.94 -5.12 -3.77
N LEU A 297 6.02 -6.37 -4.22
CA LEU A 297 6.78 -7.43 -3.56
C LEU A 297 8.23 -6.99 -3.38
N ILE A 298 8.74 -7.20 -2.18
CA ILE A 298 10.15 -7.02 -1.86
C ILE A 298 10.76 -8.41 -1.79
N ASP A 299 11.67 -8.69 -2.72
CA ASP A 299 12.48 -9.90 -2.70
C ASP A 299 13.56 -9.74 -1.62
N VAL A 300 13.42 -10.44 -0.50
CA VAL A 300 14.26 -10.25 0.70
C VAL A 300 15.25 -11.37 1.00
N ASP A 301 15.22 -12.51 0.31
CA ASP A 301 16.15 -13.63 0.57
C ASP A 301 17.34 -13.61 -0.39
N THR A 302 17.11 -13.66 -1.71
CA THR A 302 18.17 -13.46 -2.73
C THR A 302 17.86 -12.35 -3.74
N PRO A 303 17.89 -11.09 -3.28
CA PRO A 303 17.44 -9.94 -4.05
C PRO A 303 18.03 -9.88 -5.46
N GLY A 304 17.16 -9.75 -6.45
CA GLY A 304 17.55 -9.48 -7.83
C GLY A 304 17.86 -10.72 -8.68
N THR A 305 17.62 -11.93 -8.16
CA THR A 305 17.72 -13.16 -8.94
C THR A 305 16.39 -13.50 -9.63
N ASN A 306 15.36 -13.76 -8.82
CA ASN A 306 14.02 -14.14 -9.22
C ASN A 306 13.09 -13.93 -8.02
N GLN A 307 11.79 -13.78 -8.27
CA GLN A 307 10.83 -13.50 -7.20
C GLN A 307 10.35 -14.75 -6.43
N LEU A 308 10.81 -15.96 -6.78
CA LEU A 308 10.25 -17.21 -6.26
C LEU A 308 10.66 -17.51 -4.82
N ASP A 309 11.77 -16.94 -4.37
CA ASP A 309 12.33 -17.01 -3.02
C ASP A 309 12.23 -15.67 -2.28
N ALA A 310 11.29 -14.81 -2.69
CA ALA A 310 11.20 -13.46 -2.17
C ALA A 310 10.86 -13.37 -0.67
N CYS A 311 10.42 -14.45 0.00
CA CYS A 311 9.88 -14.35 1.36
C CYS A 311 10.96 -14.51 2.45
N LEU A 312 10.77 -13.81 3.58
CA LEU A 312 11.72 -13.82 4.70
C LEU A 312 11.63 -15.11 5.53
N ASN A 313 12.52 -16.05 5.25
CA ASN A 313 12.60 -17.35 5.92
C ASN A 313 12.75 -17.23 7.44
N VAL A 314 12.22 -18.23 8.18
CA VAL A 314 12.39 -18.33 9.64
C VAL A 314 13.88 -18.43 9.97
N GLY A 315 14.36 -17.53 10.83
CA GLY A 315 15.76 -17.39 11.20
C GLY A 315 16.49 -16.24 10.49
N ASN A 316 15.92 -15.70 9.41
CA ASN A 316 16.53 -14.62 8.62
C ASN A 316 16.02 -13.23 9.04
N THR A 317 16.83 -12.21 8.75
CA THR A 317 16.51 -10.80 9.02
C THR A 317 16.62 -9.96 7.76
N PHE A 318 15.55 -9.21 7.49
CA PHE A 318 15.50 -8.16 6.49
C PHE A 318 15.91 -6.82 7.10
N HIS A 319 16.70 -6.03 6.36
CA HIS A 319 17.18 -4.72 6.79
C HIS A 319 16.83 -3.63 5.77
N ASP A 320 16.09 -2.61 6.20
CA ASP A 320 15.97 -1.33 5.52
C ASP A 320 16.72 -0.27 6.32
N ASN A 321 18.02 -0.16 6.06
CA ASN A 321 18.90 0.76 6.78
C ASN A 321 18.55 2.23 6.54
N ALA A 322 17.94 2.55 5.39
CA ALA A 322 17.53 3.93 5.09
C ALA A 322 16.33 4.35 5.94
N ALA A 323 15.39 3.42 6.18
CA ALA A 323 14.25 3.65 7.07
C ALA A 323 14.55 3.32 8.54
N GLY A 324 15.69 2.69 8.85
CA GLY A 324 16.04 2.16 10.16
C GLY A 324 15.01 1.14 10.66
N ILE A 325 14.63 0.19 9.79
CA ILE A 325 13.65 -0.86 10.06
C ILE A 325 14.32 -2.21 9.85
N HIS A 326 14.17 -3.09 10.84
CA HIS A 326 14.65 -4.47 10.77
C HIS A 326 13.52 -5.42 11.10
N VAL A 327 13.37 -6.45 10.29
CA VAL A 327 12.31 -7.46 10.43
C VAL A 327 12.98 -8.81 10.48
N THR A 328 12.72 -9.59 11.53
CA THR A 328 13.23 -10.95 11.70
C THR A 328 12.07 -11.90 11.84
N THR A 329 12.01 -12.93 10.99
CA THR A 329 11.10 -14.04 11.19
C THR A 329 11.73 -15.01 12.20
N THR A 330 11.11 -15.25 13.35
CA THR A 330 11.78 -15.96 14.47
C THR A 330 11.26 -17.37 14.73
N ALA A 331 9.97 -17.61 14.55
CA ALA A 331 9.37 -18.92 14.78
C ALA A 331 8.09 -19.08 13.95
N SER A 332 7.68 -20.32 13.69
CA SER A 332 6.41 -20.65 13.07
C SER A 332 5.77 -21.84 13.78
N GLY A 333 4.44 -21.92 13.79
CA GLY A 333 3.74 -23.05 14.40
C GLY A 333 2.24 -23.06 14.12
N GLY A 334 1.51 -23.86 14.91
CA GLY A 334 0.06 -24.00 14.81
C GLY A 334 -0.40 -24.97 13.72
N SER A 335 -1.71 -25.03 13.50
CA SER A 335 -2.35 -25.92 12.52
C SER A 335 -3.66 -25.31 12.00
N GLY A 336 -4.10 -25.74 10.82
CA GLY A 336 -5.32 -25.22 10.20
C GLY A 336 -5.30 -23.70 10.02
N THR A 337 -6.35 -23.03 10.49
CA THR A 337 -6.48 -21.57 10.48
C THR A 337 -5.62 -20.87 11.52
N ASP A 338 -5.15 -21.59 12.54
CA ASP A 338 -4.36 -21.04 13.65
C ASP A 338 -2.86 -21.20 13.41
N GLN A 339 -2.44 -21.47 12.17
CA GLN A 339 -1.03 -21.43 11.79
C GLN A 339 -0.50 -20.00 11.94
N TRP A 340 0.65 -19.86 12.58
CA TRP A 340 1.23 -18.58 12.93
C TRP A 340 2.73 -18.49 12.63
N LEU A 341 3.21 -17.25 12.59
CA LEU A 341 4.58 -16.81 12.41
C LEU A 341 4.88 -15.70 13.43
N ASP A 342 5.95 -15.84 14.21
CA ASP A 342 6.43 -14.78 15.10
C ASP A 342 7.45 -13.92 14.36
N VAL A 343 7.15 -12.62 14.26
CA VAL A 343 7.96 -11.61 13.57
C VAL A 343 8.43 -10.58 14.58
N THR A 344 9.75 -10.46 14.74
CA THR A 344 10.36 -9.40 15.53
C THR A 344 10.62 -8.20 14.63
N VAL A 345 10.10 -7.04 15.02
CA VAL A 345 10.38 -5.76 14.39
C VAL A 345 11.26 -4.95 15.32
N ALA A 346 12.37 -4.43 14.79
CA ALA A 346 13.24 -3.51 15.49
C ALA A 346 13.40 -2.23 14.67
N PHE A 347 13.60 -1.13 15.38
CA PHE A 347 13.84 0.18 14.80
C PHE A 347 15.19 0.69 15.29
N ASP A 348 15.95 1.33 14.40
CA ASP A 348 17.13 2.09 14.80
C ASP A 348 16.76 3.20 15.77
N SER A 349 17.77 3.78 16.42
CA SER A 349 17.57 4.99 17.23
C SER A 349 17.04 6.12 16.34
N ARG A 350 15.85 6.63 16.65
CA ARG A 350 15.15 7.66 15.87
C ARG A 350 15.21 8.99 16.58
N ILE A 351 15.77 10.00 15.92
CA ILE A 351 15.87 11.36 16.45
C ILE A 351 14.99 12.30 15.63
N GLN A 352 14.19 13.11 16.33
CA GLN A 352 13.41 14.21 15.75
C GLN A 352 13.36 15.40 16.72
N PHE A 353 12.94 16.55 16.19
CA PHE A 353 12.49 17.64 17.03
C PHE A 353 11.14 17.31 17.69
N SER A 354 10.92 17.78 18.91
CA SER A 354 9.60 17.75 19.53
C SER A 354 8.61 18.70 18.86
N SER A 355 9.12 19.79 18.26
CA SER A 355 8.40 20.72 17.39
C SER A 355 9.39 21.29 16.36
N THR A 356 8.97 21.38 15.10
CA THR A 356 9.75 22.00 14.01
C THR A 356 9.52 23.51 13.90
N SER A 357 8.65 24.06 14.74
CA SER A 357 8.31 25.48 14.81
C SER A 357 8.27 25.92 16.26
N VAL A 358 9.10 26.90 16.62
CA VAL A 358 9.20 27.44 17.98
C VAL A 358 9.09 28.95 17.90
N ASP A 359 8.16 29.53 18.64
CA ASP A 359 8.07 30.98 18.78
C ASP A 359 8.72 31.38 20.12
N VAL A 360 9.49 32.45 20.13
CA VAL A 360 10.21 32.95 21.31
C VAL A 360 10.05 34.47 21.38
N ASP A 361 9.69 34.99 22.55
CA ASP A 361 9.68 36.44 22.80
C ASP A 361 11.14 36.92 22.84
N GLU A 362 11.43 38.01 22.13
CA GLU A 362 12.75 38.62 22.05
C GLU A 362 13.38 38.86 23.44
N GLN A 363 12.57 39.15 24.46
CA GLN A 363 13.00 39.38 25.85
C GLN A 363 13.15 38.10 26.69
N SER A 364 12.91 36.91 26.13
CA SER A 364 13.02 35.62 26.84
C SER A 364 14.47 35.27 27.21
N GLY A 365 15.44 35.91 26.55
CA GLY A 365 16.88 35.66 26.71
C GLY A 365 17.36 34.38 26.04
N ASN A 366 16.54 33.33 25.94
CA ASN A 366 16.88 32.10 25.21
C ASN A 366 15.68 31.52 24.47
N ALA A 367 15.93 30.98 23.28
CA ALA A 367 15.06 30.01 22.62
C ALA A 367 15.49 28.59 22.98
N THR A 368 14.51 27.71 23.20
CA THR A 368 14.75 26.29 23.49
C THR A 368 14.16 25.43 22.39
N VAL A 369 15.01 24.61 21.79
CA VAL A 369 14.61 23.61 20.79
C VAL A 369 14.91 22.23 21.37
N THR A 370 13.92 21.35 21.40
CA THR A 370 14.05 20.04 22.06
C THR A 370 14.11 18.91 21.03
N LEU A 371 15.09 18.01 21.20
CA LEU A 371 15.20 16.75 20.49
C LEU A 371 14.70 15.60 21.34
N ILE A 372 13.98 14.68 20.71
CA ILE A 372 13.48 13.46 21.32
C ILE A 372 14.07 12.24 20.63
N ARG A 373 14.32 11.18 21.42
CA ARG A 373 14.83 9.88 20.96
C ARG A 373 13.76 8.81 21.15
N THR A 374 13.52 8.04 20.11
CA THR A 374 12.68 6.83 20.14
C THR A 374 13.39 5.66 19.44
N GLY A 375 12.75 4.50 19.31
CA GLY A 375 13.36 3.30 18.72
C GLY A 375 14.38 2.64 19.66
N ASP A 376 15.51 2.17 19.13
CA ASP A 376 16.57 1.59 19.94
C ASP A 376 17.16 2.61 20.94
N THR A 377 17.32 2.19 22.18
CA THR A 377 17.97 2.97 23.24
C THR A 377 19.27 2.33 23.72
N THR A 378 19.61 1.14 23.23
CA THR A 378 20.76 0.36 23.75
C THR A 378 22.10 0.86 23.24
N SER A 379 22.10 1.59 22.12
CA SER A 379 23.31 2.14 21.50
C SER A 379 23.54 3.61 21.88
N LEU A 380 24.79 4.10 21.72
CA LEU A 380 25.10 5.52 21.83
C LEU A 380 24.61 6.27 20.57
N VAL A 381 24.00 7.44 20.75
CA VAL A 381 23.64 8.35 19.66
C VAL A 381 24.31 9.70 19.87
N ASN A 382 24.91 10.24 18.82
CA ASN A 382 25.47 11.59 18.81
C ASN A 382 24.92 12.37 17.61
N VAL A 383 24.32 13.52 17.87
CA VAL A 383 23.70 14.40 16.88
C VAL A 383 24.38 15.76 16.93
N SER A 384 24.99 16.15 15.82
CA SER A 384 25.53 17.49 15.65
C SER A 384 24.45 18.47 15.17
N TYR A 385 24.50 19.70 15.65
CA TYR A 385 23.58 20.76 15.26
C TYR A 385 24.27 22.12 15.12
N ALA A 386 23.69 23.01 14.32
CA ALA A 386 24.10 24.39 14.18
C ALA A 386 22.93 25.31 13.81
N THR A 387 22.96 26.55 14.30
CA THR A 387 22.05 27.61 13.88
C THR A 387 22.43 28.19 12.52
N ALA A 388 21.45 28.58 11.70
CA ALA A 388 21.67 29.35 10.48
C ALA A 388 20.70 30.53 10.38
N ASN A 389 21.21 31.66 9.87
CA ASN A 389 20.46 32.90 9.71
C ASN A 389 19.23 32.68 8.80
N GLY A 390 18.17 33.43 9.09
CA GLY A 390 17.05 33.64 8.18
C GLY A 390 16.89 35.14 7.94
N THR A 391 15.75 35.69 8.37
CA THR A 391 15.62 37.16 8.49
C THR A 391 16.30 37.67 9.77
N ALA A 392 16.26 36.88 10.85
CA ALA A 392 17.10 37.08 12.02
C ALA A 392 18.54 36.60 11.70
N THR A 393 19.52 37.40 12.11
CA THR A 393 20.94 37.27 11.84
C THR A 393 21.78 37.34 13.11
N ALA A 394 22.77 36.45 13.23
CA ALA A 394 23.74 36.55 14.31
C ALA A 394 24.88 37.54 13.98
N PRO A 395 25.35 38.37 14.93
CA PRO A 395 24.97 38.38 16.34
C PRO A 395 23.88 39.40 16.71
N ALA A 396 23.21 40.02 15.72
CA ALA A 396 22.25 41.09 15.96
C ALA A 396 21.05 40.59 16.78
N ASP A 397 20.44 39.49 16.35
CA ASP A 397 19.13 39.05 16.86
C ASP A 397 19.25 37.79 17.73
N TYR A 398 20.32 37.01 17.51
CA TYR A 398 20.65 35.83 18.30
C TYR A 398 22.15 35.51 18.25
N SER A 399 22.63 34.68 19.18
CA SER A 399 24.02 34.21 19.16
C SER A 399 24.17 32.87 18.42
N THR A 400 25.13 32.78 17.49
CA THR A 400 25.41 31.51 16.77
C THR A 400 25.66 30.37 17.76
N THR A 401 24.87 29.32 17.64
CA THR A 401 24.95 28.15 18.53
C THR A 401 25.21 26.90 17.70
N ASN A 402 26.21 26.12 18.08
CA ASN A 402 26.49 24.80 17.51
C ASN A 402 26.96 23.85 18.61
N GLY A 403 26.82 22.55 18.38
CA GLY A 403 27.21 21.56 19.36
C GLY A 403 26.72 20.16 19.04
N ASN A 404 26.71 19.32 20.07
CA ASN A 404 26.31 17.92 20.00
C ASN A 404 25.25 17.62 21.07
N ALA A 405 24.20 16.89 20.68
CA ALA A 405 23.27 16.22 21.59
C ALA A 405 23.62 14.73 21.65
N ILE A 406 23.98 14.26 22.84
CA ILE A 406 24.49 12.90 23.05
C ILE A 406 23.53 12.12 23.95
N TRP A 407 23.09 10.96 23.49
CA TRP A 407 22.44 9.95 24.30
C TRP A 407 23.40 8.78 24.52
N LEU A 408 23.68 8.47 25.78
CA LEU A 408 24.42 7.27 26.14
C LEU A 408 23.54 6.01 26.00
N PRO A 409 24.13 4.80 25.97
CA PRO A 409 23.37 3.56 26.10
C PRO A 409 22.39 3.60 27.29
N GLY A 410 21.12 3.30 27.01
CA GLY A 410 20.00 3.34 27.97
C GLY A 410 19.35 4.71 28.16
N ASP A 411 19.93 5.79 27.62
CA ASP A 411 19.39 7.15 27.73
C ASP A 411 18.36 7.44 26.63
N SER A 412 17.13 7.73 27.03
CA SER A 412 16.03 8.18 26.18
C SER A 412 15.49 9.57 26.56
N SER A 413 16.17 10.28 27.49
CA SER A 413 15.74 11.61 27.94
C SER A 413 15.81 12.64 26.81
N PRO A 414 14.83 13.55 26.66
CA PRO A 414 14.92 14.63 25.69
C PRO A 414 16.19 15.48 25.88
N LYS A 415 16.76 15.99 24.78
CA LYS A 415 17.93 16.88 24.81
C LYS A 415 17.52 18.27 24.33
N THR A 416 17.90 19.30 25.08
CA THR A 416 17.56 20.68 24.77
C THR A 416 18.75 21.41 24.16
N ILE A 417 18.49 22.11 23.06
CA ILE A 417 19.40 23.06 22.43
C ILE A 417 18.93 24.45 22.86
N THR A 418 19.80 25.18 23.55
CA THR A 418 19.52 26.54 24.03
C THR A 418 20.26 27.53 23.16
N VAL A 419 19.52 28.43 22.50
CA VAL A 419 20.07 29.48 21.65
C VAL A 419 19.83 30.84 22.33
N PRO A 420 20.89 31.60 22.69
CA PRO A 420 20.71 32.92 23.27
C PRO A 420 20.08 33.89 22.28
N ILE A 421 19.03 34.57 22.72
CA ILE A 421 18.35 35.63 21.96
C ILE A 421 18.93 36.97 22.40
N VAL A 422 19.21 37.84 21.43
CA VAL A 422 19.72 39.18 21.68
C VAL A 422 18.53 40.12 21.56
N ALA A 423 18.13 40.71 22.68
CA ALA A 423 17.06 41.67 22.70
C ALA A 423 17.60 43.08 22.47
N ASP A 424 16.89 43.88 21.68
CA ASP A 424 17.10 45.31 21.62
C ASP A 424 15.81 46.12 21.76
N ALA A 425 15.81 47.36 21.26
CA ALA A 425 14.71 48.31 21.41
C ALA A 425 14.10 48.76 20.07
N LEU A 426 14.62 48.24 18.95
CA LEU A 426 14.08 48.45 17.63
C LEU A 426 12.91 47.50 17.41
N ALA A 427 11.91 47.98 16.65
CA ALA A 427 10.83 47.13 16.18
C ALA A 427 11.19 46.68 14.75
N GLU A 428 11.43 45.40 14.59
CA GLU A 428 11.92 44.72 13.39
C GLU A 428 10.86 43.78 12.80
N GLY A 429 9.83 43.47 13.60
CA GLY A 429 8.75 42.54 13.27
C GLY A 429 9.11 41.11 13.64
N THR A 430 8.29 40.13 13.24
CA THR A 430 8.62 38.73 13.48
C THR A 430 9.76 38.32 12.55
N GLU A 431 10.88 37.94 13.15
CA GLU A 431 12.04 37.44 12.44
C GLU A 431 12.25 35.95 12.65
N THR A 432 13.02 35.31 11.77
CA THR A 432 13.23 33.87 11.82
C THR A 432 14.68 33.48 11.64
N PHE A 433 15.11 32.46 12.37
CA PHE A 433 16.34 31.72 12.11
C PHE A 433 16.05 30.22 12.22
N THR A 434 17.02 29.37 11.89
CA THR A 434 16.84 27.92 11.93
C THR A 434 17.87 27.23 12.83
N VAL A 435 17.47 26.12 13.45
CA VAL A 435 18.35 25.13 14.06
C VAL A 435 18.37 23.90 13.15
N ASN A 436 19.54 23.57 12.62
CA ASN A 436 19.74 22.48 11.67
C ASN A 436 20.51 21.34 12.32
N LEU A 437 20.03 20.11 12.15
CA LEU A 437 20.78 18.89 12.49
C LEU A 437 21.74 18.59 11.34
N THR A 438 23.03 18.63 11.63
CA THR A 438 24.10 18.61 10.62
C THR A 438 24.74 17.24 10.43
N GLY A 439 24.39 16.27 11.29
CA GLY A 439 24.93 14.92 11.22
C GLY A 439 24.54 14.09 12.43
N ILE A 440 24.43 12.79 12.23
CA ILE A 440 24.07 11.81 13.26
C ILE A 440 24.98 10.58 13.15
N SER A 441 25.34 10.02 14.29
CA SER A 441 25.96 8.70 14.40
C SER A 441 25.20 7.84 15.41
N GLY A 442 24.97 6.57 15.08
CA GLY A 442 24.26 5.61 15.95
C GLY A 442 22.74 5.65 15.86
N GLY A 443 22.18 6.37 14.88
CA GLY A 443 20.74 6.47 14.65
C GLY A 443 20.40 7.15 13.33
N ILE A 444 19.13 7.46 13.13
CA ILE A 444 18.58 8.14 11.95
C ILE A 444 17.76 9.37 12.35
N PHE A 445 17.65 10.33 11.43
CA PHE A 445 16.69 11.43 11.56
C PHE A 445 15.33 10.99 11.04
N VAL A 446 14.28 11.37 11.76
CA VAL A 446 12.88 11.20 11.36
C VAL A 446 12.19 12.57 11.40
N ASP A 447 11.19 12.77 10.53
CA ASP A 447 10.40 14.02 10.42
C ASP A 447 11.19 15.31 10.11
N GLY A 448 12.35 15.18 9.45
CA GLY A 448 13.17 16.29 8.96
C GLY A 448 14.33 16.69 9.89
N THR A 449 15.15 17.62 9.42
CA THR A 449 16.41 18.02 10.10
C THR A 449 16.48 19.50 10.44
N THR A 450 15.40 20.25 10.27
CA THR A 450 15.37 21.70 10.50
C THR A 450 14.19 22.07 11.39
N ALA A 451 14.45 22.84 12.45
CA ALA A 451 13.45 23.56 13.21
C ALA A 451 13.58 25.07 12.94
N THR A 452 12.46 25.74 12.71
CA THR A 452 12.41 27.20 12.55
C THR A 452 12.08 27.83 13.90
N VAL A 453 12.89 28.79 14.31
CA VAL A 453 12.63 29.64 15.47
C VAL A 453 12.14 30.98 14.98
N ARG A 454 11.00 31.45 15.49
CA ARG A 454 10.48 32.80 15.23
C ARG A 454 10.71 33.67 16.47
N ILE A 455 11.49 34.72 16.30
CA ILE A 455 11.66 35.75 17.32
C ILE A 455 10.49 36.71 17.14
N VAL A 456 9.63 36.78 18.15
CA VAL A 456 8.51 37.71 18.18
C VAL A 456 8.88 38.91 19.04
N GLU A 457 8.50 40.09 18.56
CA GLU A 457 8.61 41.36 19.26
C GLU A 457 8.13 41.28 20.71
N PRO A 458 8.69 42.09 21.61
CA PRO A 458 8.35 42.07 23.03
C PRO A 458 6.85 42.29 23.25
N GLY A 459 6.19 41.29 23.83
CA GLY A 459 4.75 41.38 24.11
C GLY A 459 3.83 41.29 22.89
N VAL A 460 4.33 40.94 21.69
CA VAL A 460 3.48 40.56 20.57
C VAL A 460 2.86 39.19 20.85
N VAL A 461 1.53 39.18 20.86
CA VAL A 461 0.64 38.04 21.08
C VAL A 461 0.34 37.34 19.77
N ASP A 462 0.19 36.01 19.77
CA ASP A 462 -0.38 35.26 18.65
C ASP A 462 -1.88 35.62 18.49
N PRO A 463 -2.29 36.35 17.44
CA PRO A 463 -3.68 36.73 17.25
C PRO A 463 -4.53 35.61 16.64
N SER A 464 -3.94 34.47 16.26
CA SER A 464 -4.62 33.36 15.59
C SER A 464 -5.27 32.37 16.55
N PHE A 465 -4.99 32.47 17.86
CA PHE A 465 -5.66 31.65 18.87
C PHE A 465 -7.08 32.16 19.17
N VAL A 466 -8.05 31.70 18.37
CA VAL A 466 -9.49 31.94 18.58
C VAL A 466 -10.14 30.64 19.07
N HIS A 467 -10.56 30.59 20.33
CA HIS A 467 -11.26 29.42 20.89
C HIS A 467 -12.78 29.66 21.02
N PRO A 468 -13.65 28.80 20.48
CA PRO A 468 -15.10 29.05 20.40
C PRO A 468 -15.84 29.09 21.75
N TYR A 469 -15.20 28.63 22.84
CA TYR A 469 -15.84 28.53 24.17
C TYR A 469 -15.21 29.43 25.25
N PHE A 470 -14.13 30.14 24.95
CA PHE A 470 -13.50 31.02 25.93
C PHE A 470 -13.41 32.44 25.40
N ASN A 471 -14.08 33.36 26.09
CA ASN A 471 -14.04 34.78 25.81
C ASN A 471 -13.06 35.42 26.80
N PHE A 472 -11.76 35.32 26.52
CA PHE A 472 -10.74 35.93 27.38
C PHE A 472 -10.50 37.38 26.95
N SER A 473 -10.57 38.29 27.91
CA SER A 473 -9.92 39.60 27.82
C SER A 473 -8.53 39.47 28.45
N GLY A 474 -7.60 38.83 27.75
CA GLY A 474 -6.23 38.56 28.22
C GLY A 474 -5.43 37.62 27.31
N SER A 475 -4.11 37.62 27.46
CA SER A 475 -3.15 36.83 26.69
C SER A 475 -3.03 35.39 27.20
N VAL A 476 -2.85 34.42 26.28
CA VAL A 476 -2.45 33.03 26.60
C VAL A 476 -1.03 32.82 26.08
N ARG A 477 -0.10 32.47 26.98
CA ARG A 477 1.33 32.23 26.72
C ARG A 477 1.67 30.73 26.71
N ASP A 478 0.92 29.89 27.42
CA ASP A 478 1.13 28.44 27.46
C ASP A 478 -0.18 27.68 27.80
N PHE A 479 -0.19 26.36 27.52
CA PHE A 479 -1.24 25.44 27.96
C PHE A 479 -0.65 24.28 28.78
N ALA A 480 -1.16 24.10 30.01
CA ALA A 480 -0.76 23.01 30.88
C ALA A 480 -1.96 22.14 31.24
N VAL A 481 -1.82 20.81 31.11
CA VAL A 481 -2.80 19.87 31.65
C VAL A 481 -2.55 19.73 33.15
N GLN A 482 -3.53 20.14 33.97
CA GLN A 482 -3.48 20.02 35.41
C GLN A 482 -3.73 18.58 35.87
N PRO A 483 -3.29 18.21 37.09
CA PRO A 483 -3.51 16.87 37.66
C PRO A 483 -4.99 16.42 37.72
N ASP A 484 -5.94 17.36 37.64
CA ASP A 484 -7.38 17.08 37.60
C ASP A 484 -7.93 16.86 36.17
N GLY A 485 -7.06 16.83 35.16
CA GLY A 485 -7.41 16.63 33.76
C GLY A 485 -7.93 17.89 33.05
N LYS A 486 -7.94 19.04 33.70
CA LYS A 486 -8.29 20.32 33.05
C LYS A 486 -7.10 20.95 32.37
N ILE A 487 -7.36 21.76 31.36
CA ILE A 487 -6.35 22.59 30.70
C ILE A 487 -6.36 23.96 31.40
N ALA A 488 -5.19 24.37 31.88
CA ALA A 488 -4.92 25.71 32.35
C ALA A 488 -4.24 26.51 31.23
N PHE A 489 -4.75 27.71 31.00
CA PHE A 489 -4.13 28.72 30.14
C PHE A 489 -3.32 29.64 31.06
N VAL A 490 -2.05 29.85 30.76
CA VAL A 490 -1.16 30.74 31.53
C VAL A 490 -0.90 32.02 30.75
#